data_AF-A0A2N3YEX4-F1
#
_entry.id   AF-A0A2N3YEX4-F1
#
_cell.length_a   1.000
_cell.length_b   1.000
_cell.length_c   1.000
_cell.angle_alpha   90.00
_cell.angle_beta   90.00
_cell.angle_gamma   90.00
#
_symmetry.space_group_name_H-M   'P 1'
#
loop_
_entity.id
_entity.type
_entity.pdbx_description
1 polymer ?
#
loop_
_entity_poly.entity_id
_entity_poly.type
_entity_poly.pdbx_seq_one_letter_code
_entity_poly.pdbx_strand_id
1 'polypeptide(L)'
;MQPDPALGAVKTYRYLRLALVALVVLLFSAVTLEWVATGRGCLQGSISAYYYTPVQSVFVGVLVTMGVCLVALKGNTEVEDVLLNVAGMLAPGVAFVPTTEAGTCRSVPLAAMDVPSRVANNMQALFVAGALIGVTVAVIARRDAGSGGLGRWDRLGILGTAVLLGGGAVWFYAARRSFLDHAHGFAAVPMFVCIVGVVWLNGRDVRSSMRAGVAPARASRYVAAYRGISTLMLVSLVVTVVVSLATGSSEVVLWVEVVLIVLFAAFWLVQTAELWDRGLRRRAAARAPGRTAAS
;
A
#
# COMPACT_ATOMS: atom_id res chain seq x y z
N MET A 1 -25.96 -12.93 -24.41
CA MET A 1 -24.51 -12.72 -24.66
C MET A 1 -23.80 -12.87 -23.32
N GLN A 2 -22.94 -13.88 -23.15
CA GLN A 2 -22.22 -14.04 -21.89
C GLN A 2 -21.16 -12.93 -21.75
N PRO A 3 -20.97 -12.36 -20.55
CA PRO A 3 -19.98 -11.30 -20.34
C PRO A 3 -18.56 -11.84 -20.57
N ASP A 4 -17.76 -11.13 -21.37
CA ASP A 4 -16.36 -11.45 -21.62
C ASP A 4 -15.54 -11.37 -20.31
N PRO A 5 -14.94 -12.47 -19.84
CA PRO A 5 -14.14 -12.49 -18.62
C PRO A 5 -12.99 -11.48 -18.61
N ALA A 6 -12.37 -11.22 -19.76
CA ALA A 6 -11.28 -10.25 -19.86
C ALA A 6 -11.76 -8.81 -19.59
N LEU A 7 -12.93 -8.45 -20.13
CA LEU A 7 -13.55 -7.15 -19.84
C LEU A 7 -13.97 -7.04 -18.36
N GLY A 8 -14.41 -8.14 -17.75
CA GLY A 8 -14.69 -8.21 -16.31
C GLY A 8 -13.46 -7.90 -15.46
N ALA A 9 -12.31 -8.49 -15.79
CA ALA A 9 -11.05 -8.21 -15.10
C ALA A 9 -10.65 -6.73 -15.21
N VAL A 10 -10.69 -6.15 -16.41
CA VAL A 10 -10.34 -4.72 -16.63
C VAL A 10 -11.25 -3.78 -15.82
N LYS A 11 -12.55 -4.08 -15.71
CA LYS A 11 -13.48 -3.33 -14.83
C LYS A 11 -13.06 -3.43 -13.37
N THR A 12 -12.70 -4.63 -12.91
CA THR A 12 -12.26 -4.86 -11.52
C THR A 12 -11.01 -4.05 -11.18
N TYR A 13 -10.00 -4.02 -12.05
CA TYR A 13 -8.81 -3.17 -11.85
C TYR A 13 -9.18 -1.70 -11.72
N ARG A 14 -10.06 -1.18 -12.58
CA ARG A 14 -10.52 0.22 -12.50
C ARG A 14 -11.20 0.51 -11.17
N TYR A 15 -12.10 -0.37 -10.72
CA TYR A 15 -12.79 -0.18 -9.44
C TYR A 15 -11.84 -0.22 -8.26
N LEU A 16 -10.88 -1.15 -8.22
CA LEU A 16 -9.89 -1.22 -7.14
C LEU A 16 -9.01 0.04 -7.08
N ARG A 17 -8.52 0.53 -8.23
CA ARG A 17 -7.71 1.76 -8.26
C ARG A 17 -8.51 2.99 -7.87
N LEU A 18 -9.74 3.12 -8.35
CA LEU A 18 -10.63 4.24 -7.98
C LEU A 18 -11.09 4.15 -6.52
N ALA A 19 -11.26 2.95 -5.98
CA ALA A 19 -11.55 2.75 -4.56
C ALA A 19 -10.41 3.28 -3.69
N LEU A 20 -9.14 3.04 -4.05
CA LEU A 20 -7.99 3.61 -3.32
C LEU A 20 -8.02 5.15 -3.30
N VAL A 21 -8.42 5.78 -4.40
CA VAL A 21 -8.61 7.25 -4.45
C VAL A 21 -9.78 7.69 -3.57
N ALA A 22 -10.93 6.99 -3.65
CA ALA A 22 -12.10 7.29 -2.85
C ALA A 22 -11.83 7.14 -1.34
N LEU A 23 -11.01 6.17 -0.93
CA LEU A 23 -10.60 5.97 0.46
C LEU A 23 -9.71 7.12 0.96
N VAL A 24 -8.87 7.71 0.11
CA VAL A 24 -8.12 8.94 0.45
C VAL A 24 -9.08 10.11 0.67
N VAL A 25 -10.06 10.28 -0.21
CA VAL A 25 -11.09 11.32 -0.06
C VAL A 25 -11.88 11.13 1.24
N LEU A 26 -12.27 9.90 1.55
CA LEU A 26 -12.96 9.55 2.81
C LEU A 26 -12.11 9.93 4.04
N LEU A 27 -10.82 9.57 4.04
CA LEU A 27 -9.90 9.92 5.14
C LEU A 27 -9.77 11.43 5.33
N PHE A 28 -9.49 12.19 4.26
CA PHE A 28 -9.34 13.65 4.36
C PHE A 28 -10.64 14.36 4.71
N SER A 29 -11.80 13.83 4.27
CA SER A 29 -13.10 14.34 4.67
C SER A 29 -13.29 14.18 6.18
N ALA A 30 -13.00 13.00 6.74
CA ALA A 30 -13.12 12.77 8.18
C ALA A 30 -12.17 13.65 9.01
N VAL A 31 -10.92 13.80 8.57
CA VAL A 31 -9.93 14.69 9.20
C VAL A 31 -10.39 16.15 9.16
N THR A 32 -10.95 16.60 8.04
CA THR A 32 -11.44 17.97 7.87
C THR A 32 -12.67 18.24 8.72
N LEU A 33 -13.61 17.29 8.80
CA LEU A 33 -14.78 17.41 9.67
C LEU A 33 -14.38 17.50 11.14
N GLU A 34 -13.38 16.72 11.56
CA GLU A 34 -12.83 16.81 12.92
C GLU A 34 -12.14 18.16 13.18
N TRP A 35 -11.36 18.68 12.23
CA TRP A 35 -10.76 20.02 12.34
C TRP A 35 -11.82 21.13 12.43
N VAL A 36 -12.94 21.00 11.72
CA VAL A 36 -14.07 21.94 11.86
C VAL A 36 -14.72 21.81 13.24
N ALA A 37 -14.87 20.59 13.75
CA ALA A 37 -15.45 20.32 15.07
C ALA A 37 -14.59 20.84 16.24
N THR A 38 -13.26 20.96 16.07
CA THR A 38 -12.38 21.65 17.04
C THR A 38 -12.44 23.18 16.96
N GLY A 39 -13.41 23.74 16.22
CA GLY A 39 -13.52 25.18 16.00
C GLY A 39 -12.44 25.73 15.06
N ARG A 40 -11.81 24.86 14.25
CA ARG A 40 -10.65 25.19 13.39
C ARG A 40 -9.42 25.66 14.16
N GLY A 41 -9.36 25.40 15.47
CA GLY A 41 -8.33 25.92 16.36
C GLY A 41 -7.00 25.17 16.29
N CYS A 42 -7.02 23.87 15.96
CA CYS A 42 -5.79 23.07 15.88
C CYS A 42 -5.93 21.76 15.07
N LEU A 43 -4.78 21.21 14.66
CA LEU A 43 -4.62 19.95 13.94
C LEU A 43 -3.72 19.00 14.74
N GLN A 44 -3.88 17.69 14.55
CA GLN A 44 -2.96 16.71 15.14
C GLN A 44 -1.58 16.75 14.49
N GLY A 45 -0.52 16.33 15.20
CA GLY A 45 0.85 16.30 14.67
C GLY A 45 1.11 15.28 13.56
N SER A 46 0.17 14.36 13.33
CA SER A 46 0.21 13.35 12.26
C SER A 46 -1.21 12.90 11.90
N ILE A 47 -1.38 12.34 10.70
CA ILE A 47 -2.57 11.61 10.25
C ILE A 47 -2.81 10.39 11.15
N SER A 48 -1.76 9.70 11.58
CA SER A 48 -1.88 8.54 12.48
C SER A 48 -2.42 8.90 13.87
N ALA A 49 -2.19 10.12 14.37
CA ALA A 49 -2.72 10.60 15.65
C ALA A 49 -4.26 10.81 15.62
N TYR A 50 -4.89 10.88 14.45
CA TYR A 50 -6.35 10.85 14.31
C TYR A 50 -6.98 9.51 14.73
N TYR A 51 -6.17 8.49 15.01
CA TYR A 51 -6.62 7.29 15.73
C TYR A 51 -7.25 7.62 17.09
N TYR A 52 -6.79 8.69 17.77
CA TYR A 52 -7.25 9.04 19.12
C TYR A 52 -8.39 10.07 19.12
N THR A 53 -9.10 10.21 17.99
CA THR A 53 -10.23 11.13 17.80
C THR A 53 -11.43 10.38 17.22
N PRO A 54 -12.61 11.02 17.03
CA PRO A 54 -13.75 10.39 16.35
C PRO A 54 -13.42 9.81 14.95
N VAL A 55 -12.32 10.22 14.33
CA VAL A 55 -11.85 9.73 13.02
C VAL A 55 -11.34 8.28 13.07
N GLN A 56 -11.10 7.72 14.26
CA GLN A 56 -10.52 6.39 14.45
C GLN A 56 -11.12 5.30 13.55
N SER A 57 -12.46 5.21 13.48
CA SER A 57 -13.15 4.17 12.71
C SER A 57 -12.87 4.30 11.21
N VAL A 58 -12.86 5.53 10.69
CA VAL A 58 -12.51 5.84 9.30
C VAL A 58 -11.05 5.53 9.03
N PHE A 59 -10.13 5.95 9.91
CA PHE A 59 -8.70 5.67 9.77
C PHE A 59 -8.42 4.16 9.67
N VAL A 60 -8.96 3.37 10.60
CA VAL A 60 -8.79 1.92 10.61
C VAL A 60 -9.43 1.28 9.38
N GLY A 61 -10.68 1.67 9.06
CA GLY A 61 -11.40 1.13 7.90
C GLY A 61 -10.70 1.42 6.58
N VAL A 62 -10.15 2.63 6.41
CA VAL A 62 -9.39 3.02 5.23
C VAL A 62 -8.14 2.16 5.07
N LEU A 63 -7.31 2.02 6.11
CA LEU A 63 -6.07 1.27 6.02
C LEU A 63 -6.28 -0.23 5.75
N VAL A 64 -7.27 -0.84 6.41
CA VAL A 64 -7.60 -2.26 6.17
C VAL A 64 -8.11 -2.45 4.75
N THR A 65 -9.01 -1.58 4.27
CA THR A 65 -9.56 -1.68 2.91
C THR A 65 -8.49 -1.40 1.86
N MET A 66 -7.63 -0.40 2.07
CA MET A 66 -6.48 -0.15 1.21
C MET A 66 -5.58 -1.38 1.14
N GLY A 67 -5.30 -2.02 2.29
CA GLY A 67 -4.50 -3.24 2.34
C GLY A 67 -5.05 -4.35 1.45
N VAL A 68 -6.36 -4.61 1.55
CA VAL A 68 -7.05 -5.60 0.70
C VAL A 68 -6.98 -5.22 -0.77
N CYS A 69 -7.24 -3.96 -1.12
CA CYS A 69 -7.16 -3.49 -2.50
C CYS A 69 -5.75 -3.64 -3.08
N LEU A 70 -4.70 -3.34 -2.31
CA LEU A 70 -3.31 -3.47 -2.74
C LEU A 70 -2.93 -4.94 -2.99
N VAL A 71 -3.34 -5.87 -2.12
CA VAL A 71 -3.13 -7.31 -2.33
C VAL A 71 -3.91 -7.85 -3.52
N ALA A 72 -5.13 -7.34 -3.76
CA ALA A 72 -5.97 -7.79 -4.87
C ALA A 72 -5.51 -7.27 -6.25
N LEU A 73 -4.75 -6.16 -6.27
CA LEU A 73 -4.24 -5.57 -7.50
C LEU A 73 -2.98 -6.31 -7.98
N LYS A 74 -3.12 -7.05 -9.08
CA LYS A 74 -1.95 -7.62 -9.76
C LYS A 74 -1.02 -6.52 -10.29
N GLY A 75 0.28 -6.66 -10.05
CA GLY A 75 1.31 -5.82 -10.65
C GLY A 75 1.51 -6.10 -12.15
N ASN A 76 2.08 -5.15 -12.89
CA ASN A 76 2.52 -5.35 -14.28
C ASN A 76 3.77 -6.24 -14.37
N THR A 77 4.51 -6.34 -13.27
CA THR A 77 5.68 -7.21 -13.10
C THR A 77 5.57 -7.99 -11.79
N GLU A 78 6.29 -9.10 -11.69
CA GLU A 78 6.30 -9.91 -10.45
C GLU A 78 6.88 -9.13 -9.26
N VAL A 79 7.82 -8.21 -9.51
CA VAL A 79 8.39 -7.35 -8.47
C VAL A 79 7.35 -6.35 -7.98
N GLU A 80 6.60 -5.72 -8.89
CA GLU A 80 5.50 -4.82 -8.54
C GLU A 80 4.45 -5.56 -7.70
N ASP A 81 4.14 -6.81 -8.06
CA ASP A 81 3.21 -7.66 -7.34
C ASP A 81 3.65 -7.94 -5.90
N VAL A 82 4.92 -8.31 -5.70
CA VAL A 82 5.48 -8.54 -4.36
C VAL A 82 5.43 -7.26 -3.52
N LEU A 83 5.80 -6.11 -4.08
CA LEU A 83 5.77 -4.85 -3.35
C LEU A 83 4.35 -4.41 -2.97
N LEU A 84 3.37 -4.58 -3.86
CA LEU A 84 1.96 -4.31 -3.59
C LEU A 84 1.42 -5.24 -2.48
N ASN A 85 1.75 -6.52 -2.55
CA ASN A 85 1.35 -7.50 -1.54
C ASN A 85 1.95 -7.18 -0.17
N VAL A 86 3.25 -6.86 -0.10
CA VAL A 86 3.91 -6.49 1.16
C VAL A 86 3.30 -5.20 1.72
N ALA A 87 3.12 -4.16 0.91
CA ALA A 87 2.46 -2.92 1.34
C ALA A 87 1.05 -3.19 1.87
N GLY A 88 0.28 -4.01 1.16
CA GLY A 88 -1.09 -4.35 1.55
C GLY A 88 -1.18 -5.17 2.83
N MET A 89 -0.21 -6.05 3.09
CA MET A 89 -0.10 -6.81 4.35
C MET A 89 0.29 -5.93 5.54
N LEU A 90 1.09 -4.88 5.32
CA LEU A 90 1.51 -3.96 6.39
C LEU A 90 0.42 -2.99 6.80
N ALA A 91 -0.49 -2.60 5.89
CA ALA A 91 -1.51 -1.59 6.14
C ALA A 91 -2.45 -1.92 7.33
N PRO A 92 -2.99 -3.15 7.49
CA PRO A 92 -3.73 -3.53 8.69
C PRO A 92 -2.88 -3.47 9.98
N GLY A 93 -1.56 -3.71 9.88
CA GLY A 93 -0.65 -3.54 11.01
C GLY A 93 -0.58 -2.09 11.49
N VAL A 94 -0.47 -1.14 10.54
CA VAL A 94 -0.56 0.32 10.83
C VAL A 94 -1.93 0.68 11.42
N ALA A 95 -3.00 0.03 10.96
CA ALA A 95 -4.36 0.27 11.43
C ALA A 95 -4.58 -0.21 12.88
N PHE A 96 -4.01 -1.36 13.25
CA PHE A 96 -4.28 -2.01 14.53
C PHE A 96 -3.26 -1.68 15.61
N VAL A 97 -2.08 -1.18 15.25
CA VAL A 97 -1.10 -0.62 16.18
C VAL A 97 -1.12 0.91 16.05
N PRO A 98 -1.72 1.65 16.99
CA PRO A 98 -1.76 3.10 16.91
C PRO A 98 -0.37 3.71 17.14
N THR A 99 -0.19 4.95 16.67
CA THR A 99 1.02 5.74 17.00
C THR A 99 1.09 6.02 18.51
N THR A 100 2.29 6.22 19.05
CA THR A 100 2.52 6.58 20.46
C THR A 100 2.13 8.02 20.75
N GLU A 101 2.20 8.90 19.74
CA GLU A 101 1.89 10.32 19.87
C GLU A 101 0.40 10.59 19.65
N ALA A 102 -0.40 10.51 20.71
CA ALA A 102 -1.84 10.71 20.63
C ALA A 102 -2.26 12.16 20.34
N GLY A 103 -1.35 13.12 20.55
CA GLY A 103 -1.62 14.54 20.46
C GLY A 103 -2.73 15.02 21.41
N THR A 104 -3.05 16.30 21.30
CA THR A 104 -4.05 16.98 22.15
C THR A 104 -5.24 17.51 21.36
N CYS A 105 -5.17 17.51 20.03
CA CYS A 105 -6.16 18.13 19.15
C CYS A 105 -7.31 17.19 18.80
N ARG A 106 -8.43 17.36 19.50
CA ARG A 106 -9.64 16.54 19.35
C ARG A 106 -10.90 17.31 19.77
N SER A 107 -12.03 17.00 19.14
CA SER A 107 -13.34 17.63 19.36
C SER A 107 -14.06 17.07 20.60
N VAL A 108 -13.69 15.86 21.03
CA VAL A 108 -14.25 15.18 22.20
C VAL A 108 -13.13 14.76 23.16
N PRO A 109 -13.41 14.65 24.48
CA PRO A 109 -12.42 14.14 25.44
C PRO A 109 -11.90 12.76 25.04
N LEU A 110 -10.62 12.51 25.32
CA LEU A 110 -10.03 11.19 25.10
C LEU A 110 -10.70 10.20 26.06
N ALA A 111 -11.47 9.26 25.52
CA ALA A 111 -11.98 8.15 26.30
C ALA A 111 -10.80 7.36 26.89
N ALA A 112 -10.97 6.80 28.09
CA ALA A 112 -9.99 5.87 28.65
C ALA A 112 -9.85 4.68 27.69
N MET A 113 -8.76 4.65 26.92
CA MET A 113 -8.50 3.62 25.93
C MET A 113 -7.43 2.68 26.45
N ASP A 114 -7.79 1.42 26.68
CA ASP A 114 -6.83 0.35 26.93
C ASP A 114 -6.18 -0.11 25.62
N VAL A 115 -5.24 0.72 25.13
CA VAL A 115 -4.50 0.48 23.88
C VAL A 115 -3.81 -0.89 23.87
N PRO A 116 -3.07 -1.31 24.93
CA PRO A 116 -2.44 -2.62 24.97
C PRO A 116 -3.42 -3.78 24.72
N SER A 117 -4.59 -3.77 25.33
CA SER A 117 -5.60 -4.83 25.14
C SER A 117 -6.21 -4.83 23.75
N ARG A 118 -6.45 -3.64 23.16
CA ARG A 118 -6.95 -3.52 21.77
C ARG A 118 -5.92 -4.05 20.77
N VAL A 119 -4.65 -3.67 20.94
CA VAL A 119 -3.54 -4.21 20.13
C VAL A 119 -3.43 -5.71 20.34
N ALA A 120 -3.63 -6.22 21.56
CA ALA A 120 -3.58 -7.65 21.86
C ALA A 120 -4.61 -8.43 21.04
N ASN A 121 -5.87 -8.01 21.12
CA ASN A 121 -6.96 -8.65 20.42
C ASN A 121 -6.79 -8.56 18.89
N ASN A 122 -6.58 -7.35 18.38
CA ASN A 122 -6.60 -7.10 16.94
C ASN A 122 -5.39 -7.72 16.22
N MET A 123 -4.20 -7.68 16.81
CA MET A 123 -3.02 -8.30 16.19
C MET A 123 -3.10 -9.82 16.20
N GLN A 124 -3.62 -10.44 17.26
CA GLN A 124 -3.86 -11.89 17.27
C GLN A 124 -4.86 -12.30 16.19
N ALA A 125 -5.96 -11.56 16.06
CA ALA A 125 -6.93 -11.77 14.98
C ALA A 125 -6.27 -11.60 13.59
N LEU A 126 -5.43 -10.59 13.41
CA LEU A 126 -4.69 -10.37 12.17
C LEU A 126 -3.72 -11.51 11.87
N PHE A 127 -2.99 -12.04 12.86
CA PHE A 127 -2.09 -13.18 12.66
C PHE A 127 -2.84 -14.45 12.30
N VAL A 128 -3.98 -14.73 12.95
CA VAL A 128 -4.83 -15.88 12.61
C VAL A 128 -5.35 -15.77 11.18
N ALA A 129 -5.95 -14.63 10.83
CA ALA A 129 -6.46 -14.40 9.48
C ALA A 129 -5.34 -14.46 8.43
N GLY A 130 -4.20 -13.82 8.70
CA GLY A 130 -3.03 -13.83 7.84
C GLY A 130 -2.47 -15.23 7.63
N ALA A 131 -2.40 -16.06 8.68
CA ALA A 131 -1.94 -17.44 8.57
C ALA A 131 -2.89 -18.27 7.69
N LEU A 132 -4.21 -18.15 7.89
CA LEU A 132 -5.21 -18.85 7.08
C LEU A 132 -5.13 -18.45 5.60
N ILE A 133 -5.03 -17.15 5.31
CA ILE A 133 -4.87 -16.65 3.95
C ILE A 133 -3.54 -17.12 3.34
N GLY A 134 -2.44 -17.03 4.09
CA GLY A 134 -1.12 -17.48 3.66
C GLY A 134 -1.08 -18.97 3.30
N VAL A 135 -1.70 -19.81 4.13
CA VAL A 135 -1.86 -21.25 3.84
C VAL A 135 -2.72 -21.45 2.59
N THR A 136 -3.83 -20.74 2.47
CA THR A 136 -4.72 -20.85 1.31
C THR A 136 -4.00 -20.47 0.01
N VAL A 137 -3.28 -19.36 0.00
CA VAL A 137 -2.47 -18.92 -1.14
C VAL A 137 -1.38 -19.94 -1.48
N ALA A 138 -0.69 -20.49 -0.47
CA ALA A 138 0.33 -21.52 -0.69
C ALA A 138 -0.27 -22.81 -1.28
N VAL A 139 -1.48 -23.20 -0.87
CA VAL A 139 -2.20 -24.35 -1.43
C VAL A 139 -2.62 -24.09 -2.88
N ILE A 140 -3.16 -22.91 -3.18
CA ILE A 140 -3.54 -22.53 -4.55
C ILE A 140 -2.30 -22.53 -5.44
N ALA A 141 -1.22 -21.87 -5.03
CA ALA A 141 0.02 -21.82 -5.80
C ALA A 141 0.60 -23.22 -6.06
N ARG A 142 0.53 -24.13 -5.08
CA ARG A 142 0.97 -25.54 -5.26
C ARG A 142 0.09 -26.31 -6.22
N ARG A 143 -1.22 -26.07 -6.22
CA ARG A 143 -2.16 -26.71 -7.16
C ARG A 143 -1.92 -26.23 -8.59
N ASP A 144 -1.75 -24.92 -8.76
CA ASP A 144 -1.52 -24.31 -10.07
C ASP A 144 -0.16 -24.72 -10.66
N ALA A 145 0.85 -24.89 -9.81
CA ALA A 145 2.17 -25.36 -10.22
C ALA A 145 2.20 -26.82 -10.71
N GLY A 146 1.24 -27.66 -10.27
CA GLY A 146 1.19 -29.08 -10.62
C GLY A 146 2.52 -29.82 -10.38
N SER A 147 2.94 -30.64 -11.35
CA SER A 147 4.22 -31.36 -11.31
C SER A 147 5.45 -30.50 -11.63
N GLY A 148 5.25 -29.27 -12.14
CA GLY A 148 6.33 -28.35 -12.52
C GLY A 148 7.02 -27.67 -11.33
N GLY A 149 6.41 -27.76 -10.13
CA GLY A 149 6.91 -27.12 -8.91
C GLY A 149 6.72 -25.60 -8.90
N LEU A 150 6.78 -25.01 -7.69
CA LEU A 150 6.53 -23.58 -7.51
C LEU A 150 7.55 -22.71 -8.26
N GLY A 151 7.10 -21.64 -8.90
CA GLY A 151 7.97 -20.64 -9.51
C GLY A 151 8.81 -19.91 -8.46
N ARG A 152 9.88 -19.22 -8.90
CA ARG A 152 10.73 -18.41 -8.01
C ARG A 152 9.91 -17.35 -7.26
N TRP A 153 9.01 -16.68 -7.96
CA TRP A 153 8.20 -15.59 -7.39
C TRP A 153 7.12 -16.09 -6.44
N ASP A 154 6.51 -17.24 -6.71
CA ASP A 154 5.58 -17.87 -5.76
C ASP A 154 6.28 -18.23 -4.45
N ARG A 155 7.49 -18.81 -4.53
CA ARG A 155 8.29 -19.14 -3.35
C ARG A 155 8.68 -17.88 -2.57
N LEU A 156 9.09 -16.82 -3.27
CA LEU A 156 9.44 -15.54 -2.63
C LEU A 156 8.22 -14.89 -1.99
N GLY A 157 7.05 -14.94 -2.62
CA GLY A 157 5.80 -14.45 -2.06
C GLY A 157 5.41 -15.20 -0.78
N ILE A 158 5.38 -16.53 -0.84
CA ILE A 158 5.08 -17.39 0.33
C ILE A 158 6.08 -17.16 1.46
N LEU A 159 7.38 -17.11 1.14
CA LEU A 159 8.42 -16.83 2.12
C LEU A 159 8.26 -15.43 2.72
N GLY A 160 7.99 -14.41 1.90
CA GLY A 160 7.76 -13.05 2.34
C GLY A 160 6.57 -12.94 3.29
N THR A 161 5.45 -13.59 2.95
CA THR A 161 4.26 -13.68 3.81
C THR A 161 4.58 -14.37 5.13
N ALA A 162 5.30 -15.49 5.11
CA ALA A 162 5.69 -16.22 6.31
C ALA A 162 6.64 -15.41 7.20
N VAL A 163 7.62 -14.71 6.61
CA VAL A 163 8.56 -13.85 7.35
C VAL A 163 7.85 -12.65 7.97
N LEU A 164 6.94 -12.01 7.22
CA LEU A 164 6.24 -10.83 7.71
C LEU A 164 5.27 -11.18 8.86
N LEU A 165 4.44 -12.22 8.68
CA LEU A 165 3.50 -12.66 9.71
C LEU A 165 4.22 -13.33 10.89
N GLY A 166 5.14 -14.24 10.61
CA GLY A 166 5.90 -14.97 11.64
C GLY A 166 6.83 -14.06 12.42
N GLY A 167 7.57 -13.19 11.73
CA GLY A 167 8.43 -12.18 12.37
C GLY A 167 7.63 -11.19 13.22
N GLY A 168 6.50 -10.70 12.69
CA GLY A 168 5.58 -9.85 13.45
C GLY A 168 5.01 -10.54 14.69
N ALA A 169 4.60 -11.81 14.58
CA ALA A 169 4.09 -12.59 15.71
C ALA A 169 5.18 -12.87 16.75
N VAL A 170 6.37 -13.29 16.33
CA VAL A 170 7.52 -13.50 17.23
C VAL A 170 7.84 -12.20 17.96
N TRP A 171 7.91 -11.06 17.26
CA TRP A 171 8.15 -9.77 17.90
C TRP A 171 7.07 -9.42 18.92
N PHE A 172 5.80 -9.62 18.57
CA PHE A 172 4.66 -9.35 19.43
C PHE A 172 4.66 -10.19 20.72
N TYR A 173 4.98 -11.49 20.64
CA TYR A 173 4.97 -12.39 21.80
C TYR A 173 6.27 -12.34 22.61
N ALA A 174 7.42 -12.19 21.97
CA ALA A 174 8.73 -12.20 22.65
C ALA A 174 9.15 -10.84 23.20
N ALA A 175 8.74 -9.73 22.57
CA ALA A 175 9.14 -8.38 22.98
C ALA A 175 7.97 -7.39 22.90
N ARG A 176 6.91 -7.69 23.64
CA ARG A 176 5.63 -6.96 23.59
C ARG A 176 5.73 -5.45 23.84
N ARG A 177 6.59 -5.00 24.76
CA ARG A 177 6.80 -3.56 25.02
C ARG A 177 7.37 -2.86 23.78
N SER A 178 8.49 -3.38 23.27
CA SER A 178 9.10 -2.89 22.03
C SER A 178 8.12 -2.90 20.85
N PHE A 179 7.28 -3.92 20.74
CA PHE A 179 6.23 -4.01 19.72
C PHE A 179 5.23 -2.85 19.85
N LEU A 180 4.71 -2.58 21.05
CA LEU A 180 3.76 -1.48 21.28
C LEU A 180 4.39 -0.12 20.93
N ASP A 181 5.66 0.06 21.24
CA ASP A 181 6.34 1.35 21.07
C ASP A 181 6.74 1.62 19.61
N HIS A 182 7.03 0.58 18.81
CA HIS A 182 7.66 0.77 17.49
C HIS A 182 6.92 0.12 16.31
N ALA A 183 6.01 -0.84 16.52
CA ALA A 183 5.44 -1.61 15.40
C ALA A 183 4.65 -0.75 14.42
N HIS A 184 4.05 0.37 14.87
CA HIS A 184 3.43 1.34 13.98
C HIS A 184 4.43 1.88 12.94
N GLY A 185 5.58 2.41 13.38
CA GLY A 185 6.60 2.97 12.50
C GLY A 185 7.25 1.92 11.60
N PHE A 186 7.54 0.73 12.16
CA PHE A 186 8.09 -0.40 11.39
C PHE A 186 7.10 -1.01 10.39
N ALA A 187 5.80 -0.74 10.51
CA ALA A 187 4.83 -1.08 9.48
C ALA A 187 4.66 0.05 8.45
N ALA A 188 4.54 1.30 8.91
CA ALA A 188 4.25 2.45 8.07
C ALA A 188 5.40 2.79 7.10
N VAL A 189 6.64 2.86 7.58
CA VAL A 189 7.79 3.24 6.75
C VAL A 189 8.03 2.23 5.62
N PRO A 190 8.14 0.90 5.88
CA PRO A 190 8.30 -0.07 4.81
C PRO A 190 7.11 -0.12 3.85
N MET A 191 5.88 0.10 4.34
CA MET A 191 4.70 0.21 3.48
C MET A 191 4.87 1.33 2.44
N PHE A 192 5.22 2.55 2.88
CA PHE A 192 5.45 3.66 1.96
C PHE A 192 6.65 3.43 1.04
N VAL A 193 7.74 2.82 1.53
CA VAL A 193 8.90 2.45 0.69
C VAL A 193 8.49 1.47 -0.42
N CYS A 194 7.66 0.48 -0.12
CA CYS A 194 7.13 -0.45 -1.11
C CYS A 194 6.30 0.28 -2.17
N ILE A 195 5.41 1.20 -1.75
CA ILE A 195 4.63 2.03 -2.68
C ILE A 195 5.54 2.89 -3.56
N VAL A 196 6.55 3.57 -3.00
CA VAL A 196 7.54 4.34 -3.80
C VAL A 196 8.19 3.45 -4.85
N GLY A 197 8.57 2.23 -4.48
CA GLY A 197 9.10 1.22 -5.40
C GLY A 197 8.12 0.87 -6.53
N VAL A 198 6.84 0.63 -6.21
CA VAL A 198 5.78 0.37 -7.19
C VAL A 198 5.63 1.51 -8.19
N VAL A 199 5.57 2.75 -7.71
CA VAL A 199 5.43 3.94 -8.57
C VAL A 199 6.65 4.07 -9.49
N TRP A 200 7.85 3.88 -8.96
CA TRP A 200 9.08 3.94 -9.73
C TRP A 200 9.16 2.85 -10.81
N LEU A 201 8.78 1.61 -10.47
CA LEU A 201 8.74 0.48 -11.41
C LEU A 201 7.77 0.75 -12.57
N ASN A 202 6.59 1.32 -12.29
CA ASN A 202 5.66 1.75 -13.33
C ASN A 202 6.31 2.74 -14.31
N GLY A 203 7.02 3.75 -13.82
CA GLY A 203 7.76 4.69 -14.66
C GLY A 203 8.90 4.04 -15.46
N ARG A 204 9.54 3.01 -14.92
CA ARG A 204 10.55 2.20 -15.64
C ARG A 204 9.91 1.36 -16.76
N ASP A 205 8.77 0.74 -16.50
CA ASP A 205 8.11 -0.17 -17.43
C ASP A 205 7.51 0.57 -18.63
N VAL A 206 6.89 1.74 -18.40
CA VAL A 206 6.44 2.60 -19.51
C VAL A 206 7.63 3.04 -20.37
N ARG A 207 8.74 3.44 -19.74
CA ARG A 207 9.97 3.82 -20.47
C ARG A 207 10.56 2.66 -21.26
N SER A 208 10.52 1.44 -20.70
CA SER A 208 10.94 0.22 -21.41
C SER A 208 10.05 -0.05 -22.63
N SER A 209 8.74 0.11 -22.47
CA SER A 209 7.77 -0.04 -23.56
C SER A 209 8.00 0.99 -24.67
N MET A 210 8.41 2.23 -24.33
CA MET A 210 8.77 3.26 -25.30
C MET A 210 10.00 2.87 -26.11
N ARG A 211 11.05 2.37 -25.44
CA ARG A 211 12.28 1.91 -26.11
C ARG A 211 12.03 0.71 -27.04
N ALA A 212 11.05 -0.13 -26.70
CA ALA A 212 10.64 -1.26 -27.51
C ALA A 212 9.68 -0.89 -28.66
N GLY A 213 9.28 0.38 -28.81
CA GLY A 213 8.39 0.82 -29.89
C GLY A 213 6.93 0.37 -29.77
N VAL A 214 6.51 -0.13 -28.60
CA VAL A 214 5.15 -0.66 -28.34
C VAL A 214 4.31 0.24 -27.42
N ALA A 215 4.82 1.42 -27.09
CA ALA A 215 4.19 2.35 -26.15
C ALA A 215 3.07 3.19 -26.79
N PRO A 216 2.07 3.62 -26.01
CA PRO A 216 1.03 4.54 -26.47
C PRO A 216 1.60 5.96 -26.73
N ALA A 217 0.89 6.75 -27.54
CA ALA A 217 1.31 8.11 -27.94
C ALA A 217 1.60 9.07 -26.77
N ARG A 218 0.96 8.88 -25.61
CA ARG A 218 1.14 9.72 -24.40
C ARG A 218 2.14 9.16 -23.39
N ALA A 219 2.90 8.12 -23.73
CA ALA A 219 3.79 7.41 -22.80
C ALA A 219 4.83 8.29 -22.10
N SER A 220 5.39 9.29 -22.78
CA SER A 220 6.36 10.23 -22.20
C SER A 220 5.80 10.98 -20.99
N ARG A 221 4.52 11.38 -21.04
CA ARG A 221 3.83 12.07 -19.95
C ARG A 221 3.66 11.16 -18.74
N TYR A 222 3.30 9.89 -18.97
CA TYR A 222 3.18 8.91 -17.88
C TYR A 222 4.54 8.61 -17.22
N VAL A 223 5.61 8.49 -18.00
CA VAL A 223 6.98 8.34 -17.44
C VAL A 223 7.35 9.53 -16.56
N ALA A 224 7.10 10.75 -17.02
CA ALA A 224 7.37 11.96 -16.26
C ALA A 224 6.55 12.02 -14.97
N ALA A 225 5.24 11.70 -15.04
CA ALA A 225 4.35 11.66 -13.89
C ALA A 225 4.81 10.64 -12.84
N TYR A 226 5.04 9.38 -13.23
CA TYR A 226 5.49 8.36 -12.28
C TYR A 226 6.83 8.72 -11.62
N ARG A 227 7.80 9.21 -12.41
CA ARG A 227 9.09 9.64 -11.86
C ARG A 227 8.93 10.80 -10.88
N GLY A 228 8.17 11.83 -11.26
CA GLY A 228 7.89 12.98 -10.41
C GLY A 228 7.25 12.55 -9.08
N ILE A 229 6.19 11.74 -9.16
CA ILE A 229 5.50 11.21 -7.96
C ILE A 229 6.46 10.38 -7.10
N SER A 230 7.16 9.40 -7.66
CA SER A 230 8.07 8.54 -6.87
C SER A 230 9.21 9.34 -6.22
N THR A 231 9.75 10.34 -6.92
CA THR A 231 10.83 11.19 -6.38
C THR A 231 10.29 12.08 -5.26
N LEU A 232 9.14 12.72 -5.46
CA LEU A 232 8.52 13.54 -4.41
C LEU A 232 8.20 12.70 -3.18
N MET A 233 7.63 11.51 -3.36
CA MET A 233 7.36 10.61 -2.23
C MET A 233 8.64 10.20 -1.49
N LEU A 234 9.71 9.85 -2.23
CA LEU A 234 10.99 9.49 -1.61
C LEU A 234 11.62 10.67 -0.86
N VAL A 235 11.64 11.85 -1.46
CA VAL A 235 12.18 13.06 -0.84
C VAL A 235 11.38 13.40 0.41
N SER A 236 10.05 13.34 0.35
CA SER A 236 9.18 13.53 1.51
C SER A 236 9.53 12.57 2.66
N LEU A 237 9.66 11.26 2.39
CA LEU A 237 10.07 10.29 3.41
C LEU A 237 11.45 10.60 4.02
N VAL A 238 12.43 10.92 3.17
CA VAL A 238 13.79 11.26 3.62
C VAL A 238 13.76 12.52 4.48
N VAL A 239 13.03 13.55 4.08
CA VAL A 239 12.88 14.80 4.84
C VAL A 239 12.30 14.50 6.22
N THR A 240 11.24 13.69 6.32
CA THR A 240 10.66 13.31 7.62
C THR A 240 11.68 12.63 8.52
N VAL A 241 12.41 11.63 8.00
CA VAL A 241 13.41 10.89 8.79
C VAL A 241 14.55 11.82 9.23
N VAL A 242 15.09 12.63 8.31
CA VAL A 242 16.20 13.54 8.60
C VAL A 242 15.79 14.61 9.62
N VAL A 243 14.63 15.25 9.45
CA VAL A 243 14.15 16.26 10.39
C VAL A 243 13.90 15.64 11.76
N SER A 244 13.19 14.51 11.83
CA SER A 244 12.90 13.84 13.10
C SER A 244 14.18 13.49 13.87
N LEU A 245 15.22 13.02 13.18
CA LEU A 245 16.52 12.70 13.80
C LEU A 245 17.32 13.94 14.19
N ALA A 246 17.23 15.04 13.42
CA ALA A 246 18.01 16.24 13.66
C ALA A 246 17.41 17.16 14.74
N THR A 247 16.09 17.26 14.82
CA THR A 247 15.40 18.20 15.71
C THR A 247 14.66 17.52 16.86
N GLY A 248 14.42 16.21 16.77
CA GLY A 248 13.52 15.51 17.68
C GLY A 248 12.05 15.96 17.57
N SER A 249 11.72 16.82 16.61
CA SER A 249 10.38 17.40 16.46
C SER A 249 9.56 16.66 15.39
N SER A 250 8.27 16.50 15.66
CA SER A 250 7.30 15.88 14.74
C SER A 250 6.47 16.90 13.96
N GLU A 251 6.80 18.19 14.02
CA GLU A 251 6.03 19.30 13.44
C GLU A 251 5.79 19.17 11.93
N VAL A 252 6.74 18.58 11.21
CA VAL A 252 6.65 18.39 9.76
C VAL A 252 5.93 17.10 9.36
N VAL A 253 5.69 16.19 10.30
CA VAL A 253 5.19 14.82 10.03
C VAL A 253 3.81 14.89 9.38
N LEU A 254 2.88 15.65 9.96
CA LEU A 254 1.54 15.84 9.38
C LEU A 254 1.60 16.27 7.91
N TRP A 255 2.35 17.34 7.62
CA TRP A 255 2.39 17.91 6.27
C TRP A 255 3.03 16.94 5.27
N VAL A 256 4.07 16.22 5.68
CA VAL A 256 4.66 15.19 4.84
C VAL A 256 3.69 14.03 4.61
N GLU A 257 2.99 13.55 5.63
CA GLU A 257 2.00 12.49 5.47
C GLU A 257 0.86 12.91 4.53
N VAL A 258 0.38 14.15 4.63
CA VAL A 258 -0.61 14.72 3.69
C VAL A 258 -0.07 14.68 2.26
N VAL A 259 1.18 15.15 2.05
CA VAL A 259 1.81 15.11 0.72
C VAL A 259 1.93 13.68 0.20
N LEU A 260 2.38 12.73 1.03
CA LEU A 260 2.51 11.31 0.65
C LEU A 260 1.16 10.69 0.26
N ILE A 261 0.10 10.98 1.01
CA ILE A 261 -1.25 10.47 0.74
C ILE A 261 -1.85 11.09 -0.53
N VAL A 262 -1.62 12.38 -0.76
CA VAL A 262 -2.04 13.05 -2.01
C VAL A 262 -1.29 12.46 -3.21
N LEU A 263 0.02 12.24 -3.09
CA LEU A 263 0.85 11.63 -4.13
C LEU A 263 0.43 10.17 -4.41
N PHE A 264 0.05 9.42 -3.37
CA PHE A 264 -0.54 8.09 -3.51
C PHE A 264 -1.84 8.13 -4.33
N ALA A 265 -2.77 9.04 -4.00
CA ALA A 265 -4.00 9.22 -4.78
C ALA A 265 -3.71 9.63 -6.24
N ALA A 266 -2.76 10.55 -6.44
CA ALA A 266 -2.33 11.00 -7.77
C ALA A 266 -1.75 9.84 -8.59
N PHE A 267 -0.95 8.96 -7.99
CA PHE A 267 -0.45 7.75 -8.65
C PHE A 267 -1.59 6.87 -9.15
N TRP A 268 -2.58 6.58 -8.32
CA TRP A 268 -3.70 5.73 -8.71
C TRP A 268 -4.57 6.35 -9.81
N LEU A 269 -4.75 7.68 -9.80
CA LEU A 269 -5.41 8.39 -10.90
C LEU A 269 -4.61 8.28 -12.20
N VAL A 270 -3.30 8.50 -12.16
CA VAL A 270 -2.41 8.39 -13.33
C VAL A 270 -2.43 6.95 -13.88
N GLN A 271 -2.32 5.94 -13.02
CA GLN A 271 -2.32 4.54 -13.45
C GLN A 271 -3.68 4.10 -13.99
N THR A 272 -4.77 4.60 -13.40
CA THR A 272 -6.13 4.37 -13.91
C THR A 272 -6.31 4.97 -15.30
N ALA A 273 -5.85 6.21 -15.51
CA ALA A 273 -5.93 6.88 -16.80
C ALA A 273 -5.05 6.20 -17.87
N GLU A 274 -3.86 5.71 -17.49
CA GLU A 274 -2.98 4.99 -18.41
C GLU A 274 -3.57 3.64 -18.86
N LEU A 275 -4.14 2.88 -17.92
CA LEU A 275 -4.53 1.48 -18.13
C LEU A 275 -6.05 1.28 -18.24
N TRP A 276 -6.78 2.35 -18.54
CA TRP A 276 -8.25 2.38 -18.57
C TRP A 276 -8.88 1.22 -19.36
N ASP A 277 -8.36 0.95 -20.56
CA ASP A 277 -8.91 -0.07 -21.48
C ASP A 277 -8.22 -1.43 -21.40
N ARG A 278 -7.12 -1.56 -20.64
CA ARG A 278 -6.26 -2.76 -20.68
C ARG A 278 -6.13 -3.48 -19.34
N GLY A 279 -6.33 -2.79 -18.21
CA GLY A 279 -6.10 -3.32 -16.87
C GLY A 279 -4.61 -3.45 -16.53
N LEU A 280 -3.84 -4.16 -17.35
CA LEU A 280 -2.39 -4.38 -17.25
C LEU A 280 -1.66 -4.07 -18.56
N ARG A 281 -0.37 -3.75 -18.49
CA ARG A 281 0.49 -3.64 -19.68
C ARG A 281 0.76 -5.05 -20.24
N ARG A 282 0.49 -5.29 -21.53
CA ARG A 282 0.88 -6.54 -22.18
C ARG A 282 2.42 -6.64 -22.17
N ARG A 283 2.98 -7.74 -21.66
CA ARG A 283 4.40 -8.06 -21.92
C ARG A 283 4.57 -8.13 -23.44
N ALA A 284 5.57 -7.46 -23.97
CA ALA A 284 6.00 -7.72 -25.34
C ALA A 284 6.32 -9.22 -25.40
N ALA A 285 5.57 -9.99 -26.19
CA ALA A 285 5.93 -11.38 -26.43
C ALA A 285 7.39 -11.36 -26.89
N ALA A 286 8.25 -12.14 -26.24
CA ALA A 286 9.57 -12.42 -26.80
C ALA A 286 9.32 -12.83 -28.25
N ARG A 287 9.91 -12.11 -29.21
CA ARG A 287 9.79 -12.43 -30.64
C ARG A 287 10.01 -13.94 -30.76
N ALA A 288 8.98 -14.68 -31.21
CA ALA A 288 9.17 -16.07 -31.56
C ALA A 288 10.38 -16.11 -32.52
N PRO A 289 11.39 -16.96 -32.29
CA PRO A 289 12.50 -17.09 -33.22
C PRO A 289 11.89 -17.38 -34.58
N GLY A 290 12.17 -16.49 -35.54
CA GLY A 290 11.57 -16.54 -36.86
C GLY A 290 11.74 -17.93 -37.43
N ARG A 291 10.65 -18.53 -37.92
CA ARG A 291 10.73 -19.66 -38.83
C ARG A 291 11.55 -19.17 -40.02
N THR A 292 12.81 -19.56 -40.07
CA THR A 292 13.60 -19.56 -41.29
C THR A 292 12.78 -20.35 -42.31
N ALA A 293 12.20 -19.65 -43.28
CA ALA A 293 11.70 -20.28 -44.49
C ALA A 293 12.92 -20.92 -45.14
N ALA A 294 13.02 -22.25 -45.01
CA ALA A 294 13.86 -23.04 -45.88
C ALA A 294 13.22 -23.00 -47.27
N SER A 295 14.10 -22.75 -48.24
CA SER A 295 13.96 -22.74 -49.70
C SER A 295 12.99 -23.76 -50.27
#